data_AF-A0A9W8MA56-F1
#
_entry.id   AF-A0A9W8MA56-F1
#
_cell.length_a   1.000
_cell.length_b   1.000
_cell.length_c   1.000
_cell.angle_alpha   90.00
_cell.angle_beta   90.00
_cell.angle_gamma   90.00
#
_symmetry.space_group_name_H-M   'P 1'
#
loop_
_entity.id
_entity.type
_entity.pdbx_description
1 polymer ?
#
loop_
_entity_poly.entity_id
_entity_poly.type
_entity_poly.pdbx_seq_one_letter_code
_entity_poly.pdbx_strand_id
1 'polypeptide(L)'
;MNMEREPGTAPIKTSDVSKELSAKWKAMSAEEQDQYTEEIVTSLKEAREVKEAGQHNCQVAAFNDVRAVVGHLQREIVNVNQQTGMEFMLVAVRKDIKQFNAPYVFRTSDLFDSFFHNTTKFTLADLVLKLECFFIGGIDGVSQNYIQRLVQLKSRTAAIIKDKLNSAAGHQVSRMVYTNFDEAITLKHAIVVKGWPLPKFCCPSHITS
;
A
#
# COMPACT_ATOMS: atom_id res chain seq x y z
N MET A 1 0.37 -37.04 -30.16
CA MET A 1 -0.99 -37.61 -29.93
C MET A 1 -2.16 -36.68 -30.21
N ASN A 2 -2.33 -35.51 -29.58
CA ASN A 2 -3.37 -34.53 -29.98
C ASN A 2 -2.87 -33.50 -31.01
N MET A 3 -1.57 -33.24 -31.07
CA MET A 3 -0.97 -32.27 -32.01
C MET A 3 -0.73 -32.82 -33.42
N GLU A 4 -0.83 -34.15 -33.62
CA GLU A 4 -0.58 -34.83 -34.92
C GLU A 4 -1.88 -35.25 -35.62
N ARG A 5 -3.04 -34.71 -35.22
CA ARG A 5 -4.32 -35.07 -35.85
C ARG A 5 -4.61 -34.24 -37.09
N GLU A 6 -5.25 -34.87 -38.07
CA GLU A 6 -5.93 -34.13 -39.13
C GLU A 6 -7.07 -33.27 -38.54
N PRO A 7 -7.25 -32.03 -39.04
CA PRO A 7 -8.22 -31.09 -38.49
C PRO A 7 -9.66 -31.55 -38.77
N GLY A 8 -10.37 -31.99 -37.71
CA GLY A 8 -11.79 -32.36 -37.79
C GLY A 8 -12.21 -33.51 -36.87
N THR A 9 -11.25 -34.27 -36.31
CA THR A 9 -11.54 -35.43 -35.47
C THR A 9 -11.60 -35.09 -33.99
N ALA A 10 -12.54 -35.69 -33.25
CA ALA A 10 -12.76 -35.42 -31.83
C ALA A 10 -11.49 -35.63 -30.97
N PRO A 11 -11.30 -34.82 -29.90
CA PRO A 11 -10.18 -34.99 -28.99
C PRO A 11 -10.21 -36.39 -28.36
N ILE A 12 -9.14 -37.19 -28.56
CA ILE A 12 -8.97 -38.46 -27.84
C ILE A 12 -8.97 -38.14 -26.35
N LYS A 13 -9.86 -38.80 -25.62
CA LYS A 13 -10.03 -38.63 -24.18
C LYS A 13 -8.97 -39.44 -23.45
N THR A 14 -8.45 -38.89 -22.36
CA THR A 14 -7.45 -39.53 -21.50
C THR A 14 -7.92 -40.90 -20.98
N SER A 15 -9.23 -41.08 -20.80
CA SER A 15 -9.85 -42.36 -20.40
C SER A 15 -9.57 -43.50 -21.37
N ASP A 16 -9.46 -43.19 -22.67
CA ASP A 16 -9.45 -44.18 -23.74
C ASP A 16 -8.01 -44.67 -23.99
N VAL A 17 -7.03 -43.81 -23.78
CA VAL A 17 -5.60 -44.11 -23.98
C VAL A 17 -4.90 -44.59 -22.70
N SER A 18 -5.48 -44.33 -21.52
CA SER A 18 -4.83 -44.64 -20.23
C SER A 18 -4.52 -46.12 -20.06
N LYS A 19 -5.41 -47.02 -20.52
CA LYS A 19 -5.20 -48.47 -20.44
C LYS A 19 -4.08 -48.94 -21.37
N GLU A 20 -4.03 -48.41 -22.59
CA GLU A 20 -3.01 -48.73 -23.58
C GLU A 20 -1.64 -48.17 -23.20
N LEU A 21 -1.59 -46.94 -22.69
CA LEU A 21 -0.38 -46.30 -22.17
C LEU A 21 0.15 -47.04 -20.94
N SER A 22 -0.71 -47.52 -20.05
CA SER A 22 -0.30 -48.31 -18.88
C SER A 22 0.30 -49.66 -19.28
N ALA A 23 -0.29 -50.33 -20.28
CA ALA A 23 0.26 -51.58 -20.82
C ALA A 23 1.61 -51.34 -21.52
N LYS A 24 1.72 -50.27 -22.32
CA LYS A 24 2.96 -49.87 -22.98
C LYS A 24 4.04 -49.48 -21.98
N TRP A 25 3.68 -48.77 -20.90
CA TRP A 25 4.58 -48.41 -19.80
C TRP A 25 5.16 -49.64 -19.11
N LYS A 26 4.31 -50.62 -18.77
CA LYS A 26 4.76 -51.87 -18.13
C LYS A 26 5.62 -52.74 -19.04
N ALA A 27 5.51 -52.59 -20.36
CA ALA A 27 6.31 -53.31 -21.34
C ALA A 27 7.67 -52.68 -21.63
N MET A 28 7.87 -51.39 -21.28
CA MET A 28 9.16 -50.70 -21.44
C MET A 28 10.15 -51.13 -20.35
N SER A 29 11.44 -51.13 -20.70
CA SER A 29 12.51 -51.42 -19.74
C SER A 29 12.63 -50.28 -18.71
N ALA A 30 13.26 -50.56 -17.57
CA ALA A 30 13.47 -49.54 -16.53
C ALA A 30 14.29 -48.34 -17.05
N GLU A 31 15.26 -48.60 -17.93
CA GLU A 31 16.12 -47.58 -18.54
C GLU A 31 15.35 -46.65 -19.50
N GLU A 32 14.40 -47.20 -20.25
CA GLU A 32 13.51 -46.42 -21.12
C GLU A 32 12.51 -45.59 -20.30
N GLN A 33 11.97 -46.16 -19.22
CA GLN A 33 11.08 -45.44 -18.30
C GLN A 33 11.79 -44.26 -17.63
N ASP A 34 13.05 -44.42 -17.24
CA ASP A 34 13.84 -43.37 -16.62
C ASP A 34 14.13 -42.22 -17.60
N GLN A 35 14.48 -42.51 -18.86
CA GLN A 35 14.68 -41.48 -19.89
C GLN A 35 13.41 -40.67 -20.18
N TYR A 36 12.25 -41.34 -20.29
CA TYR A 36 10.96 -40.64 -20.46
C TYR A 36 10.55 -39.83 -19.22
N THR A 37 10.95 -40.29 -18.04
CA THR A 37 10.63 -39.60 -16.77
C THR A 37 11.57 -38.42 -16.54
N GLU A 38 12.82 -38.48 -16.99
CA GLU A 38 13.83 -37.45 -16.75
C GLU A 38 13.42 -36.08 -17.33
N GLU A 39 12.95 -36.04 -18.59
CA GLU A 39 12.47 -34.82 -19.25
C GLU A 39 11.21 -34.23 -18.57
N ILE A 40 10.33 -35.10 -18.07
CA ILE A 40 9.14 -34.69 -17.33
C ILE A 40 9.54 -34.19 -15.93
N VAL A 41 10.52 -34.82 -15.28
CA VAL A 41 11.01 -34.42 -13.96
C VAL A 41 11.74 -33.07 -14.03
N THR A 42 12.52 -32.80 -15.08
CA THR A 42 13.15 -31.48 -15.28
C THR A 42 12.11 -30.41 -15.54
N SER A 43 11.14 -30.62 -16.44
CA SER A 43 10.07 -29.63 -16.66
C SER A 43 9.19 -29.40 -15.42
N LEU A 44 8.94 -30.44 -14.60
CA LEU A 44 8.26 -30.29 -13.30
C LEU A 44 9.10 -29.53 -12.27
N LYS A 45 10.43 -29.71 -12.27
CA LYS A 45 11.35 -28.93 -11.42
C LYS A 45 11.37 -27.46 -11.85
N GLU A 46 11.46 -27.16 -13.13
CA GLU A 46 11.39 -25.80 -13.68
C GLU A 46 10.04 -25.13 -13.36
N ALA A 47 8.92 -25.85 -13.51
CA ALA A 47 7.60 -25.34 -13.13
C ALA A 47 7.50 -25.07 -11.61
N ARG A 48 8.18 -25.88 -10.78
CA ARG A 48 8.25 -25.68 -9.33
C ARG A 48 9.10 -24.47 -8.96
N GLU A 49 10.23 -24.27 -9.63
CA GLU A 49 11.09 -23.08 -9.46
C GLU A 49 10.38 -21.80 -9.93
N VAL A 50 9.64 -21.85 -11.03
CA VAL A 50 8.78 -20.73 -11.49
C VAL A 50 7.65 -20.44 -10.50
N LYS A 51 7.11 -21.47 -9.83
CA LYS A 51 6.11 -21.30 -8.77
C LYS A 51 6.70 -20.72 -7.49
N GLU A 52 7.92 -21.10 -7.13
CA GLU A 52 8.66 -20.53 -5.98
C GLU A 52 9.14 -19.08 -6.25
N ALA A 53 9.54 -18.77 -7.49
CA ALA A 53 9.91 -17.42 -7.94
C ALA A 53 8.68 -16.54 -8.28
N GLY A 54 7.49 -17.14 -8.39
CA GLY A 54 6.25 -16.50 -8.80
C GLY A 54 5.68 -15.55 -7.74
N GLN A 55 6.13 -14.30 -7.77
CA GLN A 55 5.66 -13.18 -6.94
C GLN A 55 4.16 -12.83 -7.07
N HIS A 56 3.36 -13.58 -7.81
CA HIS A 56 1.95 -13.28 -8.07
C HIS A 56 0.98 -13.93 -7.08
N ASN A 57 1.37 -15.03 -6.43
CA ASN A 57 0.46 -15.77 -5.54
C ASN A 57 0.55 -15.33 -4.07
N CYS A 58 1.53 -14.51 -3.69
CA CYS A 58 1.81 -14.16 -2.30
C CYS A 58 0.76 -13.22 -1.69
N GLN A 59 0.17 -12.30 -2.48
CA GLN A 59 -0.77 -11.31 -1.95
C GLN A 59 -2.18 -11.89 -1.74
N VAL A 60 -2.65 -12.74 -2.65
CA VAL A 60 -3.96 -13.41 -2.52
C VAL A 60 -3.90 -14.51 -1.45
N ALA A 61 -2.79 -15.24 -1.36
CA ALA A 61 -2.56 -16.16 -0.25
C ALA A 61 -2.54 -15.43 1.09
N ALA A 62 -1.75 -14.35 1.22
CA ALA A 62 -1.71 -13.54 2.42
C ALA A 62 -3.08 -12.93 2.78
N PHE A 63 -3.88 -12.55 1.78
CA PHE A 63 -5.25 -12.07 1.99
C PHE A 63 -6.13 -13.16 2.64
N ASN A 64 -6.12 -14.37 2.08
CA ASN A 64 -6.90 -15.50 2.61
C ASN A 64 -6.41 -15.93 3.99
N ASP A 65 -5.10 -15.93 4.22
CA ASP A 65 -4.50 -16.27 5.51
C ASP A 65 -4.90 -15.28 6.59
N VAL A 66 -4.80 -13.97 6.33
CA VAL A 66 -5.24 -12.93 7.26
C VAL A 66 -6.72 -13.12 7.61
N ARG A 67 -7.58 -13.38 6.61
CA ARG A 67 -9.01 -13.60 6.84
C ARG A 67 -9.28 -14.84 7.71
N ALA A 68 -8.57 -15.94 7.46
CA ALA A 68 -8.71 -17.17 8.22
C ALA A 68 -8.27 -16.99 9.69
N VAL A 69 -7.12 -16.35 9.91
CA VAL A 69 -6.57 -16.10 11.25
C VAL A 69 -7.43 -15.10 12.02
N VAL A 70 -7.86 -14.01 11.39
CA VAL A 70 -8.76 -13.04 12.03
C VAL A 70 -10.09 -13.69 12.39
N GLY A 71 -10.64 -14.56 11.54
CA GLY A 71 -11.84 -15.33 11.85
C GLY A 71 -11.64 -16.34 12.99
N HIS A 72 -10.42 -16.87 13.17
CA HIS A 72 -10.09 -17.68 14.35
C HIS A 72 -10.05 -16.82 15.62
N LEU A 73 -9.37 -15.67 15.58
CA LEU A 73 -9.32 -14.73 16.72
C LEU A 73 -10.71 -14.26 17.13
N GLN A 74 -11.58 -13.95 16.18
CA GLN A 74 -12.96 -13.56 16.46
C GLN A 74 -13.69 -14.64 17.29
N ARG A 75 -13.54 -15.91 16.92
CA ARG A 75 -14.18 -17.02 17.66
C ARG A 75 -13.67 -17.13 19.08
N GLU A 76 -12.35 -17.04 19.28
CA GLU A 76 -11.75 -17.06 20.62
C GLU A 76 -12.22 -15.88 21.47
N ILE A 77 -12.32 -14.69 20.89
CA ILE A 77 -12.83 -13.50 21.58
C ILE A 77 -14.29 -13.71 22.01
N VAL A 78 -15.13 -14.26 21.14
CA VAL A 78 -16.53 -14.57 21.48
C VAL A 78 -16.60 -15.59 22.62
N ASN A 79 -15.76 -16.62 22.61
CA ASN A 79 -15.71 -17.61 23.68
C ASN A 79 -15.35 -16.98 25.02
N VAL A 80 -14.33 -16.12 25.04
CA VAL A 80 -13.91 -15.43 26.28
C VAL A 80 -14.97 -14.45 26.76
N ASN A 81 -15.60 -13.70 25.86
CA ASN A 81 -16.70 -12.79 26.19
C ASN A 81 -17.87 -13.55 26.85
N GLN A 82 -18.25 -14.71 26.30
CA GLN A 82 -19.33 -15.52 26.87
C GLN A 82 -19.00 -16.08 28.25
N GLN A 83 -17.73 -16.45 28.50
CA GLN A 83 -17.31 -17.02 29.78
C GLN A 83 -17.10 -15.98 30.88
N THR A 84 -16.61 -14.79 30.52
CA THR A 84 -16.13 -13.79 31.49
C THR A 84 -16.98 -12.53 31.54
N GLY A 85 -17.84 -12.29 30.54
CA GLY A 85 -18.57 -11.04 30.38
C GLY A 85 -17.69 -9.85 29.96
N MET A 86 -16.41 -10.09 29.63
CA MET A 86 -15.50 -9.03 29.20
C MET A 86 -15.81 -8.58 27.77
N GLU A 87 -15.86 -7.27 27.57
CA GLU A 87 -16.11 -6.65 26.27
C GLU A 87 -14.80 -6.44 25.50
N PHE A 88 -14.81 -6.80 24.22
CA PHE A 88 -13.67 -6.73 23.32
C PHE A 88 -14.02 -6.01 22.01
N MET A 89 -13.01 -5.31 21.48
CA MET A 89 -13.00 -4.74 20.15
C MET A 89 -11.70 -5.15 19.45
N LEU A 90 -11.82 -5.70 18.24
CA LEU A 90 -10.69 -6.09 17.38
C LEU A 90 -10.74 -5.24 16.12
N VAL A 91 -9.64 -4.55 15.85
CA VAL A 91 -9.46 -3.73 14.64
C VAL A 91 -8.22 -4.22 13.91
N ALA A 92 -8.35 -4.52 12.62
CA ALA A 92 -7.23 -4.81 11.75
C ALA A 92 -7.30 -3.89 10.52
N VAL A 93 -6.24 -3.12 10.31
CA VAL A 93 -6.11 -2.14 9.23
C VAL A 93 -4.94 -2.50 8.33
N ARG A 94 -5.01 -2.14 7.06
CA ARG A 94 -3.88 -2.37 6.15
C ARG A 94 -2.77 -1.36 6.39
N LYS A 95 -1.52 -1.83 6.24
CA LYS A 95 -0.34 -0.96 6.31
C LYS A 95 0.14 -0.54 4.91
N ASP A 96 -0.13 -1.37 3.91
CA ASP A 96 0.28 -1.15 2.52
C ASP A 96 -0.95 -1.02 1.63
N ILE A 97 -0.92 -0.08 0.69
CA ILE A 97 -1.96 0.14 -0.33
C ILE A 97 -2.15 -1.10 -1.20
N LYS A 98 -1.10 -1.91 -1.37
CA LYS A 98 -1.15 -3.15 -2.16
C LYS A 98 -1.95 -4.27 -1.49
N GLN A 99 -2.32 -4.14 -0.22
CA GLN A 99 -3.13 -5.13 0.47
C GLN A 99 -4.61 -4.97 0.07
N PHE A 100 -5.20 -6.05 -0.45
CA PHE A 100 -6.60 -6.10 -0.89
C PHE A 100 -7.63 -6.13 0.27
N ASN A 101 -7.17 -6.32 1.51
CA ASN A 101 -8.05 -6.36 2.68
C ASN A 101 -8.63 -4.98 2.97
N ALA A 102 -9.96 -4.90 3.04
CA ALA A 102 -10.63 -3.78 3.68
C ALA A 102 -10.36 -3.83 5.20
N PRO A 103 -10.35 -2.68 5.88
CA PRO A 103 -10.19 -2.66 7.32
C PRO A 103 -11.29 -3.49 7.99
N TYR A 104 -10.87 -4.39 8.86
CA TYR A 104 -11.74 -5.31 9.57
C TYR A 104 -12.00 -4.78 10.98
N VAL A 105 -13.27 -4.78 11.36
CA VAL A 105 -13.73 -4.33 12.68
C VAL A 105 -14.66 -5.40 13.24
N PHE A 106 -14.32 -5.89 14.42
CA PHE A 106 -15.19 -6.73 15.21
C PHE A 106 -15.35 -6.13 16.60
N ARG A 107 -16.56 -6.19 17.11
CA ARG A 107 -16.90 -5.71 18.45
C ARG A 107 -17.95 -6.63 19.04
N THR A 108 -17.85 -6.84 20.34
CA THR A 108 -18.75 -7.70 21.12
C THR A 108 -20.04 -6.98 21.51
N SER A 109 -20.00 -5.65 21.66
CA SER A 109 -21.16 -4.82 21.99
C SER A 109 -21.30 -3.59 21.08
N ASP A 110 -22.54 -3.11 20.89
CA ASP A 110 -22.85 -1.84 20.22
C ASP A 110 -22.48 -0.61 21.07
N LEU A 111 -22.19 -0.80 22.35
CA LEU A 111 -21.78 0.29 23.25
C LEU A 111 -20.46 0.93 22.80
N PHE A 112 -19.59 0.19 22.10
CA PHE A 112 -18.39 0.76 21.50
C PHE A 112 -18.73 1.86 20.49
N ASP A 113 -19.69 1.64 19.60
CA ASP A 113 -20.09 2.65 18.61
C ASP A 113 -20.63 3.91 19.29
N SER A 114 -21.47 3.72 20.31
CA SER A 114 -22.03 4.83 21.10
C SER A 114 -20.94 5.59 21.85
N PHE A 115 -19.99 4.89 22.47
CA PHE A 115 -18.87 5.49 23.19
C PHE A 115 -18.00 6.35 22.27
N PHE A 116 -17.60 5.81 21.11
CA PHE A 116 -16.77 6.52 20.16
C PHE A 116 -17.50 7.70 19.52
N HIS A 117 -18.78 7.53 19.16
CA HIS A 117 -19.59 8.60 18.63
C HIS A 117 -19.74 9.75 19.63
N ASN A 118 -20.04 9.44 20.90
CA ASN A 118 -20.24 10.46 21.91
C ASN A 118 -18.96 11.22 22.26
N THR A 119 -17.84 10.51 22.37
CA THR A 119 -16.54 11.05 22.79
C THR A 119 -15.83 11.80 21.67
N THR A 120 -15.81 11.25 20.46
CA THR A 120 -15.00 11.78 19.35
C THR A 120 -15.81 12.48 18.27
N LYS A 121 -17.14 12.36 18.30
CA LYS A 121 -18.08 12.81 17.25
C LYS A 121 -17.91 12.11 15.90
N PHE A 122 -17.11 11.05 15.84
CA PHE A 122 -16.93 10.20 14.67
C PHE A 122 -17.54 8.83 14.90
N THR A 123 -18.01 8.19 13.83
CA THR A 123 -18.41 6.78 13.91
C THR A 123 -17.18 5.90 14.08
N LEU A 124 -17.35 4.68 14.61
CA LEU A 124 -16.24 3.73 14.73
C LEU A 124 -15.63 3.43 13.36
N ALA A 125 -16.45 3.31 12.32
CA ALA A 125 -15.98 3.12 10.94
C ALA A 125 -15.09 4.28 10.46
N ASP A 126 -15.49 5.54 10.72
CA ASP A 126 -14.67 6.71 10.37
C ASP A 126 -13.32 6.72 11.09
N LEU A 127 -13.31 6.33 12.36
CA LEU A 127 -12.08 6.25 13.15
C LEU A 127 -11.15 5.17 12.60
N VAL A 128 -11.68 4.02 12.23
CA VAL A 128 -10.90 2.92 11.67
C VAL A 128 -10.35 3.29 10.29
N LEU A 129 -11.12 3.99 9.45
CA LEU A 129 -10.64 4.52 8.18
C LEU A 129 -9.51 5.54 8.38
N LYS A 130 -9.67 6.48 9.32
CA LYS A 130 -8.60 7.44 9.66
C LYS A 130 -7.36 6.74 10.19
N LEU A 131 -7.54 5.73 11.04
CA LEU A 131 -6.46 4.92 11.55
C LEU A 131 -5.74 4.20 10.41
N GLU A 132 -6.47 3.62 9.46
CA GLU A 132 -5.88 3.00 8.27
C GLU A 132 -5.11 4.02 7.42
N CYS A 133 -5.68 5.21 7.18
CA CYS A 133 -4.98 6.30 6.50
C CYS A 133 -3.69 6.70 7.22
N PHE A 134 -3.66 6.64 8.56
CA PHE A 134 -2.45 6.87 9.35
C PHE A 134 -1.38 5.80 9.09
N PHE A 135 -1.77 4.53 9.07
CA PHE A 135 -0.80 3.44 8.88
C PHE A 135 -0.23 3.40 7.46
N ILE A 136 -1.03 3.82 6.47
CA ILE A 136 -0.59 3.93 5.07
C ILE A 136 0.26 5.19 4.85
N GLY A 137 -0.24 6.34 5.28
CA GLY A 137 0.30 7.66 4.93
C GLY A 137 1.08 8.38 6.04
N GLY A 138 1.21 7.78 7.22
CA GLY A 138 1.82 8.40 8.39
C GLY A 138 1.02 9.61 8.92
N ILE A 139 1.70 10.51 9.63
CA ILE A 139 1.12 11.74 10.21
C ILE A 139 0.47 12.63 9.12
N ASP A 140 1.02 12.58 7.90
CA ASP A 140 0.49 13.31 6.74
C ASP A 140 -0.83 12.72 6.21
N GLY A 141 -1.08 11.42 6.44
CA GLY A 141 -2.29 10.72 6.00
C GLY A 141 -3.55 11.04 6.82
N VAL A 142 -3.40 11.55 8.05
CA VAL A 142 -4.54 11.85 8.95
C VAL A 142 -4.82 13.33 9.12
N SER A 143 -3.79 14.17 9.01
CA SER A 143 -3.83 15.52 9.61
C SER A 143 -3.61 16.69 8.68
N GLN A 144 -3.60 16.52 7.35
CA GLN A 144 -3.57 17.69 6.48
C GLN A 144 -4.98 18.23 6.25
N ASN A 145 -5.50 18.93 7.28
CA ASN A 145 -6.40 20.04 7.01
C ASN A 145 -5.74 20.90 5.94
N TYR A 146 -6.39 21.10 4.80
CA TYR A 146 -5.87 21.87 3.66
C TYR A 146 -5.21 23.20 4.10
N ILE A 147 -5.79 23.85 5.11
CA ILE A 147 -5.29 25.07 5.73
C ILE A 147 -3.91 24.87 6.40
N GLN A 148 -3.71 23.79 7.16
CA GLN A 148 -2.41 23.49 7.79
C GLN A 148 -1.35 23.14 6.76
N ARG A 149 -1.71 22.41 5.70
CA ARG A 149 -0.81 22.14 4.56
C ARG A 149 -0.37 23.45 3.89
N LEU A 150 -1.31 24.35 3.64
CA LEU A 150 -1.01 25.67 3.08
C LEU A 150 -0.09 26.48 3.99
N VAL A 151 -0.34 26.49 5.30
CA VAL A 151 0.52 27.20 6.28
C VAL A 151 1.94 26.62 6.29
N GLN A 152 2.09 25.29 6.29
CA GLN A 152 3.38 24.64 6.21
C GLN A 152 4.10 24.96 4.90
N LEU A 153 3.39 24.94 3.76
CA LEU A 153 3.96 25.28 2.46
C LEU A 153 4.46 26.72 2.43
N LYS A 154 3.65 27.67 2.91
CA LYS A 154 4.01 29.09 3.03
C LYS A 154 5.25 29.28 3.93
N SER A 155 5.30 28.57 5.06
CA SER A 155 6.45 28.59 5.98
C SER A 155 7.73 28.07 5.31
N ARG A 156 7.65 26.91 4.63
CA ARG A 156 8.77 26.32 3.92
C ARG A 156 9.27 27.20 2.78
N THR A 157 8.37 27.82 2.01
CA THR A 157 8.73 28.78 0.96
C THR A 157 9.44 30.00 1.55
N ALA A 158 8.94 30.56 2.66
CA ALA A 158 9.59 31.69 3.33
C ALA A 158 11.00 31.33 3.85
N ALA A 159 11.18 30.12 4.37
CA ALA A 159 12.49 29.63 4.78
C ALA A 159 13.48 29.54 3.61
N ILE A 160 13.05 28.98 2.47
CA ILE A 160 13.87 28.88 1.25
C ILE A 160 14.27 30.27 0.73
N ILE A 161 13.34 31.22 0.73
CA ILE A 161 13.63 32.60 0.31
C ILE A 161 14.68 33.24 1.22
N LYS A 162 14.53 33.07 2.54
CA LYS A 162 15.50 33.61 3.51
C LYS A 162 16.88 32.96 3.37
N ASP A 163 16.91 31.65 3.15
CA ASP A 163 18.15 30.92 2.92
C ASP A 163 18.88 31.43 1.68
N LYS A 164 18.18 31.51 0.54
CA LYS A 164 18.74 32.08 -0.70
C LYS A 164 19.17 33.54 -0.56
N LEU A 165 18.45 34.34 0.21
CA LEU A 165 18.83 35.72 0.50
C LEU A 165 20.15 35.77 1.28
N ASN A 166 20.29 34.96 2.33
CA ASN A 166 21.51 34.91 3.12
C ASN A 166 22.68 34.40 2.27
N SER A 167 22.47 33.39 1.42
CA SER A 167 23.48 32.91 0.49
C SER A 167 23.91 33.98 -0.50
N ALA A 168 22.97 34.76 -1.03
CA ALA A 168 23.27 35.85 -1.97
C ALA A 168 23.95 37.05 -1.29
N ALA A 169 23.60 37.34 -0.03
CA ALA A 169 24.22 38.41 0.75
C ALA A 169 25.62 38.04 1.29
N GLY A 170 25.92 36.73 1.40
CA GLY A 170 27.15 36.23 2.03
C GLY A 170 27.16 36.37 3.56
N HIS A 171 26.07 36.83 4.18
CA HIS A 171 25.91 36.97 5.61
C HIS A 171 24.44 36.82 6.03
N GLN A 172 24.18 36.66 7.32
CA GLN A 172 22.82 36.53 7.83
C GLN A 172 22.08 37.87 7.75
N VAL A 173 20.98 37.92 7.00
CA VAL A 173 20.05 39.05 6.96
C VAL A 173 18.95 38.83 8.00
N SER A 174 18.70 39.86 8.82
CA SER A 174 17.76 39.78 9.94
C SER A 174 16.37 39.30 9.52
N ARG A 175 15.80 39.92 8.49
CA ARG A 175 14.47 39.60 7.96
C ARG A 175 14.39 39.90 6.47
N MET A 176 13.63 39.07 5.75
CA MET A 176 13.23 39.35 4.36
C MET A 176 12.18 40.45 4.33
N VAL A 177 12.44 41.52 3.57
CA VAL A 177 11.54 42.66 3.39
C VAL A 177 10.99 42.63 1.97
N TYR A 178 9.66 42.56 1.81
CA TYR A 178 9.02 42.49 0.48
C TYR A 178 8.50 43.85 -0.01
N THR A 179 8.25 44.79 0.91
CA THR A 179 7.82 46.17 0.65
C THR A 179 9.05 47.08 0.57
N ASN A 180 9.15 47.94 -0.46
CA ASN A 180 10.33 48.78 -0.69
C ASN A 180 11.63 47.96 -0.74
N PHE A 181 11.60 46.82 -1.46
CA PHE A 181 12.73 45.91 -1.58
C PHE A 181 14.00 46.63 -2.08
N ASP A 182 13.85 47.59 -2.98
CA ASP A 182 14.95 48.33 -3.57
C ASP A 182 15.74 49.13 -2.52
N GLU A 183 15.05 49.80 -1.60
CA GLU A 183 15.68 50.59 -0.53
C GLU A 183 16.21 49.70 0.60
N ALA A 184 15.42 48.69 1.00
CA ALA A 184 15.71 47.90 2.19
C ALA A 184 16.71 46.79 1.95
N ILE A 185 16.74 46.21 0.74
CA ILE A 185 17.57 45.05 0.39
C ILE A 185 18.55 45.39 -0.73
N THR A 186 18.08 45.91 -1.87
CA THR A 186 18.97 46.14 -3.03
C THR A 186 20.03 47.19 -2.73
N LEU A 187 19.68 48.32 -2.13
CA LEU A 187 20.65 49.38 -1.83
C LEU A 187 21.66 48.96 -0.74
N LYS A 188 21.23 48.13 0.22
CA LYS A 188 22.08 47.71 1.35
C LYS A 188 22.95 46.51 1.06
N HIS A 189 22.43 45.55 0.30
CA HIS A 189 23.07 44.25 0.07
C HIS A 189 23.44 44.02 -1.40
N ALA A 190 23.13 44.96 -2.30
CA ALA A 190 23.37 44.85 -3.75
C ALA A 190 22.69 43.62 -4.40
N ILE A 191 21.55 43.18 -3.85
CA ILE A 191 20.81 42.01 -4.33
C ILE A 191 19.64 42.44 -5.21
N VAL A 192 19.51 41.79 -6.38
CA VAL A 192 18.39 42.01 -7.32
C VAL A 192 17.64 40.70 -7.53
N VAL A 193 16.32 40.74 -7.44
CA VAL A 193 15.45 39.58 -7.70
C VAL A 193 15.24 39.43 -9.21
N LYS A 194 15.47 38.25 -9.76
CA LYS A 194 15.19 37.90 -11.16
C LYS A 194 14.35 36.63 -11.24
N GLY A 195 13.44 36.57 -12.21
CA GLY A 195 12.64 35.37 -12.48
C GLY A 195 11.68 34.99 -11.36
N TRP A 196 11.07 35.98 -10.69
CA TRP A 196 10.07 35.70 -9.66
C TRP A 196 8.85 35.00 -10.28
N PRO A 197 8.36 33.89 -9.70
CA PRO A 197 7.35 33.04 -10.33
C PRO A 197 5.94 33.65 -10.37
N LEU A 198 5.67 34.69 -9.58
CA LEU A 198 4.36 35.35 -9.54
C LEU A 198 4.39 36.70 -10.26
N PRO A 199 3.27 37.19 -10.79
CA PRO A 199 3.20 38.53 -11.40
C PRO A 199 3.57 39.66 -10.44
N LYS A 200 3.33 39.47 -9.14
CA LYS A 200 3.63 40.44 -8.09
C LYS A 200 4.62 39.86 -7.09
N PHE A 201 5.69 40.60 -6.82
CA PHE A 201 6.60 40.28 -5.72
C PHE A 201 5.90 40.51 -4.38
N CYS A 202 5.73 39.45 -3.60
CA CYS A 202 4.96 39.50 -2.37
C CYS A 202 5.43 38.46 -1.34
N CYS A 203 5.06 38.69 -0.09
CA CYS A 203 5.32 37.75 1.00
C CYS A 203 4.51 36.46 0.79
N PRO A 204 5.11 35.26 1.02
CA PRO A 204 4.41 33.99 0.92
C PRO A 204 3.12 33.90 1.74
N SER A 205 3.02 34.62 2.86
CA SER A 205 1.81 34.67 3.68
C SER A 205 0.60 35.27 2.94
N HIS A 206 0.84 36.22 2.03
CA HIS A 206 -0.17 36.94 1.26
C HIS A 206 -0.62 36.19 0.00
N ILE A 207 -0.01 35.04 -0.31
CA ILE A 207 -0.47 34.20 -1.40
C ILE A 207 -1.77 33.54 -0.96
N THR A 208 -2.91 34.04 -1.42
CA THR A 208 -4.22 33.42 -1.29
C THR A 208 -4.56 32.76 -2.63
N SER A 209 -4.81 31.44 -2.61
CA SER A 209 -5.49 30.75 -3.72
C SER A 209 -6.98 31.04 -3.66
#